data_AF-A0A9X3RQ72-F1
#
_entry.id   AF-A0A9X3RQ72-F1
#
_cell.length_a   1.000
_cell.length_b   1.000
_cell.length_c   1.000
_cell.angle_alpha   90.00
_cell.angle_beta   90.00
_cell.angle_gamma   90.00
#
_symmetry.space_group_name_H-M   'P 1'
#
loop_
_entity.id
_entity.type
_entity.pdbx_description
1 polymer ?
#
loop_
_entity_poly.entity_id
_entity_poly.type
_entity_poly.pdbx_seq_one_letter_code
_entity_poly.pdbx_strand_id
1 'polypeptide(L)'
;MARRFLSFFSVVGMLLGMSRAVDLLTPQQLQIVAGIYFALLVALQAWPLFTTQRGNYGHRRHPVNRMYTWLGSIGLAGTLLLALVFYAYSSIWLITLAGSLMFTGIVGAGVLAFFATPWNDWSTRRGFADEEDPYAREDEPVKDVWDNSFSA
;
A
#
# COMPACT_ATOMS: atom_id res chain seq x y z
N MET A 1 -4.58 -7.59 10.28
CA MET A 1 -3.75 -8.74 9.83
C MET A 1 -3.73 -8.91 8.31
N ALA A 2 -4.88 -8.94 7.61
CA ALA A 2 -4.92 -9.17 6.15
C ALA A 2 -4.04 -8.20 5.32
N ARG A 3 -4.00 -6.89 5.65
CA ARG A 3 -3.10 -5.93 4.99
C ARG A 3 -1.63 -6.35 5.05
N ARG A 4 -1.14 -6.72 6.23
CA ARG A 4 0.25 -7.18 6.43
C ARG A 4 0.56 -8.42 5.61
N PHE A 5 -0.34 -9.40 5.65
CA PHE A 5 -0.19 -10.64 4.91
C PHE A 5 -0.13 -10.38 3.40
N LEU A 6 -1.10 -9.66 2.85
CA LEU A 6 -1.13 -9.38 1.41
C LEU A 6 0.04 -8.54 0.93
N SER A 7 0.48 -7.55 1.73
CA SER A 7 1.68 -6.78 1.41
C SER A 7 2.95 -7.63 1.50
N PHE A 8 3.05 -8.54 2.47
CA PHE A 8 4.14 -9.51 2.55
C PHE A 8 4.21 -10.40 1.30
N PHE A 9 3.09 -11.00 0.90
CA PHE A 9 3.04 -11.82 -0.31
C PHE A 9 3.32 -11.01 -1.58
N SER A 10 2.96 -9.73 -1.62
CA SER A 10 3.33 -8.85 -2.72
C SER A 10 4.85 -8.62 -2.80
N VAL A 11 5.50 -8.41 -1.65
CA VAL A 11 6.97 -8.28 -1.58
C VAL A 11 7.65 -9.58 -1.99
N VAL A 12 7.21 -10.73 -1.47
CA VAL A 12 7.76 -12.04 -1.83
C VAL A 12 7.54 -12.34 -3.31
N GLY A 13 6.34 -12.09 -3.83
CA GLY A 13 6.01 -12.26 -5.24
C GLY A 13 6.91 -11.42 -6.14
N MET A 14 7.08 -10.14 -5.81
CA MET A 14 8.00 -9.25 -6.52
C MET A 14 9.44 -9.79 -6.54
N LEU A 15 9.96 -10.26 -5.40
CA LEU A 15 11.30 -10.84 -5.32
C LEU A 15 11.45 -12.11 -6.15
N LEU A 16 10.41 -12.96 -6.22
CA LEU A 16 10.39 -14.12 -7.11
C LEU A 16 10.47 -13.70 -8.58
N GLY A 17 9.78 -12.65 -8.99
CA GLY A 17 9.88 -12.09 -10.35
C GLY A 17 11.26 -11.50 -10.68
N MET A 18 12.04 -11.11 -9.67
CA MET A 18 13.43 -10.66 -9.83
C MET A 18 14.43 -11.82 -9.78
N SER A 19 13.99 -13.03 -9.45
CA SER A 19 14.85 -14.21 -9.40
C SER A 19 15.12 -14.76 -10.80
N ARG A 20 16.24 -15.47 -10.95
CA ARG A 20 16.59 -16.20 -12.18
C ARG A 20 15.78 -17.50 -12.38
N ALA A 21 14.71 -17.73 -11.61
CA ALA A 21 13.88 -18.91 -11.76
C ALA A 21 13.22 -19.02 -13.17
N VAL A 22 13.10 -17.90 -13.86
CA VAL A 22 12.59 -17.78 -15.22
C VAL A 22 13.46 -18.49 -16.26
N ASP A 23 14.77 -18.64 -16.01
CA ASP A 23 15.72 -19.25 -16.95
C ASP A 23 15.48 -20.76 -17.14
N LEU A 24 14.66 -21.38 -16.28
CA LEU A 24 14.30 -22.80 -16.33
C LEU A 24 13.09 -23.10 -17.23
N LEU A 25 12.39 -22.07 -17.70
CA LEU A 25 11.13 -22.21 -18.44
C LEU A 25 11.33 -22.04 -19.95
N THR A 26 10.54 -22.77 -20.73
CA THR A 26 10.50 -22.56 -22.19
C THR A 26 9.77 -21.25 -22.53
N PRO A 27 10.05 -20.61 -23.69
CA PRO A 27 9.45 -19.33 -24.05
C PRO A 27 7.91 -19.35 -24.10
N GLN A 28 7.28 -20.44 -24.55
CA GLN A 28 5.81 -20.56 -24.54
C GLN A 28 5.26 -20.66 -23.11
N GLN A 29 5.91 -21.44 -22.23
CA GLN A 29 5.49 -21.56 -20.83
C GLN A 29 5.67 -20.23 -20.09
N LEU A 30 6.73 -19.49 -20.42
CA LEU A 30 7.03 -18.21 -19.81
C LEU A 30 5.90 -17.20 -20.00
N GLN A 31 5.30 -17.10 -21.19
CA GLN A 31 4.21 -16.14 -21.44
C GLN A 31 2.97 -16.42 -20.57
N ILE A 32 2.60 -17.69 -20.43
CA ILE A 32 1.44 -18.11 -19.62
C ILE A 32 1.73 -17.88 -18.13
N VAL A 33 2.90 -18.33 -17.67
CA VAL A 33 3.32 -18.19 -16.27
C VAL A 33 3.47 -16.71 -15.90
N ALA A 34 4.05 -15.89 -16.76
CA ALA A 34 4.17 -14.44 -16.57
C ALA A 34 2.80 -13.76 -16.48
N GLY A 35 1.86 -14.14 -17.35
CA GLY A 35 0.50 -13.62 -17.32
C GLY A 35 -0.21 -13.90 -15.99
N ILE A 36 -0.13 -15.16 -15.52
CA ILE A 36 -0.68 -15.57 -14.22
C ILE A 36 0.02 -14.82 -13.08
N TYR A 37 1.35 -14.73 -13.14
CA TYR A 37 2.16 -14.03 -12.15
C TYR A 37 1.75 -12.56 -12.00
N PHE A 38 1.69 -11.81 -13.11
CA PHE A 38 1.30 -10.40 -13.06
C PHE A 38 -0.14 -10.23 -12.59
N ALA A 39 -1.08 -11.09 -13.02
CA ALA A 39 -2.46 -11.05 -12.56
C ALA A 39 -2.57 -11.26 -11.04
N LEU A 40 -1.86 -12.25 -10.48
CA LEU A 40 -1.81 -12.50 -9.05
C LEU A 40 -1.16 -11.33 -8.30
N LEU A 41 -0.06 -10.80 -8.81
CA LEU A 41 0.65 -9.69 -8.16
C LEU A 41 -0.19 -8.41 -8.14
N VAL A 42 -0.95 -8.15 -9.21
CA VAL A 42 -1.92 -7.04 -9.26
C VAL A 42 -3.04 -7.27 -8.25
N ALA A 43 -3.60 -8.47 -8.17
CA ALA A 43 -4.66 -8.78 -7.20
C ALA A 43 -4.16 -8.60 -5.74
N LEU A 44 -2.95 -9.09 -5.43
CA LEU A 44 -2.33 -8.97 -4.11
C LEU A 44 -2.06 -7.52 -3.71
N GLN A 45 -1.77 -6.63 -4.66
CA GLN A 45 -1.57 -5.20 -4.41
C GLN A 45 -2.88 -4.40 -4.35
N ALA A 46 -3.79 -4.66 -5.30
CA ALA A 46 -5.05 -3.93 -5.44
C ALA A 46 -6.01 -4.21 -4.27
N TRP A 47 -6.05 -5.44 -3.77
CA TRP A 47 -6.95 -5.80 -2.68
C TRP A 47 -6.71 -5.02 -1.38
N PRO A 48 -5.49 -4.98 -0.80
CA PRO A 48 -5.24 -4.22 0.42
C PRO A 48 -5.34 -2.70 0.19
N LEU A 49 -5.07 -2.20 -1.02
CA LEU A 49 -5.33 -0.81 -1.40
C LEU A 49 -6.82 -0.48 -1.35
N PHE A 50 -7.64 -1.28 -2.02
CA PHE A 50 -9.08 -1.07 -2.08
C PHE A 50 -9.75 -1.15 -0.71
N THR A 51 -9.34 -2.12 0.11
CA THR A 51 -9.83 -2.27 1.48
C THR A 51 -9.38 -1.11 2.40
N THR A 52 -8.18 -0.58 2.19
CA THR A 52 -7.72 0.66 2.86
C THR A 52 -8.54 1.86 2.43
N GLN A 53 -8.80 1.99 1.13
CA GLN A 53 -9.68 3.04 0.59
C GLN A 53 -11.12 2.90 1.04
N ARG A 54 -11.60 1.70 1.39
CA ARG A 54 -12.96 1.51 1.95
C ARG A 54 -13.06 1.90 3.43
N GLY A 55 -11.93 2.03 4.14
CA GLY A 55 -11.89 2.39 5.57
C GLY A 55 -11.76 1.17 6.51
N ASN A 56 -11.47 -0.02 5.98
CA ASN A 56 -11.40 -1.25 6.79
C ASN A 56 -10.19 -1.32 7.74
N TYR A 57 -9.23 -0.39 7.61
CA TYR A 57 -8.00 -0.33 8.42
C TYR A 57 -7.83 1.04 9.10
N GLY A 58 -8.94 1.63 9.53
CA GLY A 58 -8.99 2.95 10.15
C GLY A 58 -9.35 4.07 9.16
N HIS A 59 -9.37 5.31 9.68
CA HIS A 59 -9.81 6.47 8.92
C HIS A 59 -8.98 6.70 7.64
N ARG A 60 -9.65 7.03 6.54
CA ARG A 60 -9.00 7.23 5.23
C ARG A 60 -8.06 8.44 5.22
N ARG A 61 -8.35 9.46 6.03
CA ARG A 61 -7.54 10.69 6.15
C ARG A 61 -6.28 10.50 7.00
N HIS A 62 -6.12 9.36 7.67
CA HIS A 62 -4.95 9.06 8.47
C HIS A 62 -3.68 9.11 7.58
N PRO A 63 -2.61 9.81 8.00
CA PRO A 63 -1.44 10.03 7.15
C PRO A 63 -0.79 8.73 6.69
N VAL A 64 -0.74 7.70 7.55
CA VAL A 64 -0.22 6.38 7.19
C VAL A 64 -1.07 5.70 6.12
N ASN A 65 -2.40 5.82 6.16
CA ASN A 65 -3.28 5.22 5.16
C ASN A 65 -3.18 5.99 3.82
N ARG A 66 -2.98 7.32 3.86
CA ARG A 66 -2.67 8.12 2.68
C ARG A 66 -1.34 7.70 2.06
N MET A 67 -0.27 7.64 2.83
CA MET A 67 1.05 7.24 2.33
C MET A 67 1.04 5.79 1.80
N TYR A 68 0.35 4.88 2.50
CA TYR A 68 0.14 3.51 2.02
C TYR A 68 -0.59 3.50 0.67
N THR A 69 -1.63 4.32 0.52
CA THR A 69 -2.38 4.40 -0.73
C THR A 69 -1.50 4.96 -1.85
N TRP A 70 -0.75 6.04 -1.61
CA TRP A 70 0.17 6.61 -2.59
C TRP A 70 1.25 5.61 -3.03
N LEU A 71 1.97 5.01 -2.08
CA LEU A 71 3.04 4.05 -2.38
C LEU A 71 2.50 2.79 -3.04
N GLY A 72 1.37 2.25 -2.55
CA GLY A 72 0.76 1.08 -3.17
C GLY A 72 0.23 1.39 -4.58
N SER A 73 -0.34 2.57 -4.83
CA SER A 73 -0.74 3.00 -6.18
C SER A 73 0.46 3.13 -7.13
N ILE A 74 1.58 3.67 -6.64
CA ILE A 74 2.84 3.73 -7.41
C ILE A 74 3.35 2.31 -7.73
N GLY A 75 3.32 1.40 -6.76
CA GLY A 75 3.73 0.01 -6.94
C GLY A 75 2.85 -0.73 -7.95
N LEU A 76 1.54 -0.51 -7.88
CA LEU A 76 0.56 -1.07 -8.80
C LEU A 76 0.77 -0.54 -10.22
N ALA A 77 0.98 0.77 -10.37
CA ALA A 77 1.29 1.38 -11.66
C ALA A 77 2.59 0.83 -12.25
N GLY A 78 3.64 0.68 -11.43
CA GLY A 78 4.90 0.05 -11.84
C GLY A 78 4.70 -1.40 -12.29
N THR A 79 3.87 -2.16 -11.58
CA THR A 79 3.54 -3.56 -11.93
C THR A 79 2.81 -3.64 -13.28
N LEU A 80 1.81 -2.80 -13.49
CA LEU A 80 1.05 -2.75 -14.75
C LEU A 80 1.93 -2.30 -15.92
N LEU A 81 2.79 -1.30 -15.69
CA LEU A 81 3.74 -0.84 -16.69
C LEU A 81 4.74 -1.93 -17.05
N LEU A 82 5.25 -2.68 -16.07
CA LEU A 82 6.18 -3.78 -16.30
C LEU A 82 5.52 -4.92 -17.07
N ALA A 83 4.26 -5.25 -16.74
CA ALA A 83 3.47 -6.23 -17.49
C ALA A 83 3.26 -5.80 -18.94
N LEU A 84 2.91 -4.53 -19.19
CA LEU A 84 2.75 -3.99 -20.54
C LEU A 84 4.06 -4.07 -21.32
N VAL A 85 5.16 -3.66 -20.71
CA VAL A 85 6.51 -3.67 -21.30
C VAL A 85 6.95 -5.09 -21.67
N PHE A 86 6.61 -6.08 -20.84
CA PHE A 86 6.89 -7.49 -21.12
C PHE A 86 6.20 -8.00 -22.40
N TYR A 87 4.97 -7.57 -22.68
CA TYR A 87 4.23 -7.98 -23.89
C TYR A 87 4.50 -7.11 -25.12
N ALA A 88 4.89 -5.84 -24.92
CA ALA A 88 4.99 -4.86 -25.99
C ALA A 88 6.40 -4.73 -26.62
N TYR A 89 7.37 -5.57 -26.25
CA TYR A 89 8.78 -5.47 -26.68
C TYR A 89 9.34 -4.04 -26.55
N SER A 90 9.35 -3.53 -25.31
CA SER A 90 9.69 -2.13 -25.04
C SER A 90 11.17 -1.91 -24.69
N SER A 91 11.56 -0.64 -24.64
CA SER A 91 12.94 -0.21 -24.39
C SER A 91 13.41 -0.51 -22.97
N ILE A 92 14.73 -0.72 -22.81
CA ILE A 92 15.38 -1.02 -21.52
C ILE A 92 15.08 0.07 -20.47
N TRP A 93 15.02 1.34 -20.85
CA TRP A 93 14.76 2.43 -19.91
C TRP A 93 13.36 2.34 -19.28
N LEU A 94 12.36 1.85 -20.03
CA LEU A 94 11.00 1.65 -19.52
C LEU A 94 10.94 0.49 -18.54
N ILE A 95 11.70 -0.58 -18.78
CA ILE A 95 11.85 -1.71 -17.84
C ILE A 95 12.42 -1.19 -16.52
N THR A 96 13.50 -0.39 -16.57
CA THR A 96 14.14 0.16 -15.37
C THR A 96 13.21 1.07 -14.58
N LEU A 97 12.46 1.94 -15.27
CA LEU A 97 11.49 2.83 -14.63
C LEU A 97 10.35 2.04 -13.99
N ALA A 98 9.77 1.09 -14.72
CA ALA A 98 8.68 0.25 -14.25
C ALA A 98 9.10 -0.60 -13.04
N GLY A 99 10.29 -1.22 -13.10
CA GLY A 99 10.87 -1.99 -12.00
C GLY A 99 11.13 -1.12 -10.76
N SER A 100 11.63 0.10 -10.94
CA SER A 100 11.90 1.02 -9.84
C SER A 100 10.60 1.49 -9.15
N LEU A 101 9.56 1.79 -9.93
CA LEU A 101 8.23 2.15 -9.41
C LEU A 101 7.59 0.98 -8.66
N MET A 102 7.63 -0.22 -9.26
CA MET A 102 7.13 -1.45 -8.66
C MET A 102 7.82 -1.72 -7.32
N PHE A 103 9.16 -1.69 -7.30
CA PHE A 103 9.95 -1.95 -6.11
C PHE A 103 9.66 -0.94 -5.00
N THR A 104 9.80 0.35 -5.30
CA THR A 104 9.62 1.42 -4.31
C THR A 104 8.22 1.41 -3.74
N GLY A 105 7.20 1.20 -4.58
CA GLY A 105 5.81 1.17 -4.17
C GLY A 105 5.44 -0.06 -3.34
N ILE A 106 5.81 -1.26 -3.79
CA ILE A 106 5.50 -2.51 -3.08
C ILE A 106 6.24 -2.58 -1.74
N VAL A 107 7.55 -2.29 -1.73
CA VAL A 107 8.34 -2.32 -0.50
C VAL A 107 7.90 -1.21 0.46
N GLY A 108 7.71 0.02 -0.03
CA GLY A 108 7.23 1.13 0.78
C GLY A 108 5.87 0.86 1.41
N ALA A 109 4.92 0.34 0.63
CA ALA A 109 3.61 -0.07 1.14
C ALA A 109 3.72 -1.25 2.13
N GLY A 110 4.61 -2.20 1.87
CA GLY A 110 4.89 -3.33 2.76
C GLY A 110 5.41 -2.89 4.12
N VAL A 111 6.42 -2.02 4.15
CA VAL A 111 6.96 -1.44 5.39
C VAL A 111 5.83 -0.74 6.16
N LEU A 112 5.04 0.11 5.52
CA LEU A 112 3.91 0.78 6.17
C LEU A 112 2.82 -0.20 6.66
N ALA A 113 2.62 -1.33 5.97
CA ALA A 113 1.68 -2.36 6.42
C ALA A 113 2.16 -3.04 7.71
N PHE A 114 3.46 -3.36 7.80
CA PHE A 114 4.07 -4.00 8.96
C PHE A 114 4.16 -3.06 10.18
N PHE A 115 4.61 -1.82 9.97
CA PHE A 115 4.75 -0.82 11.03
C PHE A 115 3.44 -0.11 11.40
N ALA A 116 2.36 -0.35 10.65
CA ALA A 116 1.04 -0.01 11.13
C ALA A 116 0.59 -1.02 12.19
N THR A 117 1.00 -0.82 13.44
CA THR A 117 0.23 -1.19 14.63
C THR A 117 -1.21 -0.71 14.49
N PRO A 118 -2.20 -1.29 15.19
CA PRO A 118 -3.57 -0.79 15.13
C PRO A 118 -3.59 0.65 15.66
N TRP A 119 -3.51 1.64 14.76
CA TRP A 119 -3.62 3.08 15.05
C TRP A 119 -5.08 3.47 15.34
N ASN A 120 -5.82 2.56 15.98
CA ASN A 120 -7.18 2.75 16.44
C ASN A 120 -7.28 3.96 17.38
N ASP A 121 -6.14 4.39 17.95
CA ASP A 121 -6.05 5.46 18.93
C ASP A 121 -5.84 6.88 18.36
N TRP A 122 -5.68 7.08 17.05
CA TRP A 122 -5.66 8.47 16.53
C TRP A 122 -7.03 9.14 16.71
N SER A 123 -8.15 8.39 16.58
CA SER A 123 -9.50 8.97 16.53
C SER A 123 -10.41 8.71 17.72
N THR A 124 -9.97 8.05 18.80
CA THR A 124 -10.77 8.02 20.04
C THR A 124 -10.95 9.43 20.66
N ARG A 125 -10.34 10.48 20.07
CA ARG A 125 -10.46 11.88 20.54
C ARG A 125 -10.81 12.95 19.50
N ARG A 126 -11.04 12.64 18.21
CA ARG A 126 -11.29 13.70 17.19
C ARG A 126 -12.47 13.47 16.23
N GLY A 127 -13.36 12.51 16.49
CA GLY A 127 -14.43 12.19 15.52
C GLY A 127 -15.82 11.88 16.08
N PHE A 128 -16.00 11.88 17.40
CA PHE A 128 -17.35 11.98 18.00
C PHE A 128 -17.78 13.45 18.22
N ALA A 129 -17.04 14.41 17.65
CA ALA A 129 -17.23 15.83 17.94
C ALA A 129 -17.63 16.68 16.72
N ASP A 130 -17.89 16.08 15.54
CA ASP A 130 -18.03 16.87 14.32
C ASP A 130 -19.26 16.57 13.46
N GLU A 131 -20.22 15.75 13.93
CA GLU A 131 -21.46 15.57 13.15
C GLU A 131 -22.80 15.77 13.88
N GLU A 132 -22.94 15.73 15.23
CA GLU A 132 -24.30 15.89 15.83
C GLU A 132 -24.31 16.51 17.24
N ASP A 133 -23.84 17.75 17.43
CA ASP A 133 -24.34 18.54 18.56
C ASP A 133 -24.50 20.03 18.21
N PRO A 134 -25.72 20.52 17.91
CA PRO A 134 -25.99 21.94 17.74
C PRO A 134 -25.89 22.73 19.06
N TYR A 135 -25.57 22.09 20.19
CA TYR A 135 -25.40 22.70 21.51
C TYR A 135 -23.98 22.60 22.08
N ALA A 136 -22.96 22.37 21.26
CA ALA A 136 -21.56 22.45 21.69
C ALA A 136 -21.24 23.87 22.20
N ARG A 137 -21.36 24.05 23.51
CA ARG A 137 -21.08 25.28 24.27
C ARG A 137 -19.71 25.85 23.87
N GLU A 138 -19.70 27.12 23.47
CA GLU A 138 -18.51 27.90 23.11
C GLU A 138 -17.56 28.18 24.30
N ASP A 139 -17.86 27.67 25.50
CA ASP A 139 -17.24 28.13 26.74
C ASP A 139 -16.22 27.18 27.37
N GLU A 140 -15.92 26.02 26.77
CA GLU A 140 -14.91 25.10 27.32
C GLU A 140 -13.57 25.21 26.58
N PRO A 141 -12.46 25.61 27.27
CA PRO A 141 -11.16 25.65 26.64
C PRO A 141 -10.74 24.24 26.24
N VAL A 142 -10.47 24.05 24.95
CA VAL A 142 -9.91 22.82 24.38
C VAL A 142 -8.60 22.53 25.09
N LYS A 143 -8.60 21.54 26.00
CA LYS A 143 -7.38 21.07 26.63
C LYS A 143 -6.50 20.42 25.57
N ASP A 144 -5.48 21.16 25.14
CA ASP A 144 -4.42 20.63 24.30
C ASP A 144 -3.69 19.51 25.06
N VAL A 145 -3.74 18.31 24.49
CA VAL A 145 -3.18 17.08 25.05
C VAL A 145 -1.63 17.08 25.03
N TRP A 146 -1.02 18.16 24.53
CA TRP A 146 0.43 18.29 24.36
C TRP A 146 1.16 18.80 25.62
N ASP A 147 0.46 19.40 26.58
CA ASP A 147 1.10 20.05 27.73
C ASP A 147 1.57 19.11 28.85
N ASN A 148 1.20 17.82 28.82
CA ASN A 148 1.54 16.89 29.91
C ASN A 148 2.80 16.04 29.63
N SER A 149 3.59 16.38 28.61
CA SER A 149 4.80 15.61 28.27
C SER A 149 6.11 16.15 28.86
N PHE A 150 6.06 17.25 29.64
CA PHE A 150 7.28 17.91 30.16
C PHE A 150 7.31 18.18 31.67
N SER A 151 6.43 17.61 32.49
CA SER A 151 6.63 17.60 33.95
C SER A 151 7.24 16.27 34.39
N ALA A 152 8.57 16.31 34.55
CA ALA A 152 9.35 15.35 35.35
C ALA A 152 9.07 15.53 36.85
#